data_AF-A0A088E5U6-F1
#
_entry.id   AF-A0A088E5U6-F1
#
_cell.length_a   1.000
_cell.length_b   1.000
_cell.length_c   1.000
_cell.angle_alpha   90.00
_cell.angle_beta   90.00
_cell.angle_gamma   90.00
#
_symmetry.space_group_name_H-M   'P 1'
#
loop_
_entity.id
_entity.type
_entity.pdbx_description
1 polymer ?
#
loop_
_entity_poly.entity_id
_entity_poly.type
_entity_poly.pdbx_seq_one_letter_code
_entity_poly.pdbx_strand_id
1 'polypeptide(L)'
;MIIAQAQTISQSLSQLGTEFVNAIPSIILFVIIVIIEYVVAQIVAGVIRRILPRIMTGPSSAISTDLVPGVVKALIILLALAVAFSVLNLGPATVYIAEVARYLPALAGAILLLTLGLSLVNIVIDYMMKQMNTGDPFVQTIFAVLRFGIYAVIITVAATLAIFYWIPSISPYLFYDIILASVILMFAFTITDKAFESISRSDPNATTLTSYGKFVLYTIFILIAVAIITQPFANVSGVLQRVSGARKIQLIII
;
A
#
# COMPACT_ATOMS: atom_id res chain seq x y z
N MET A 1 -52.77 10.68 19.80
CA MET A 1 -51.54 9.94 19.45
C MET A 1 -51.26 9.93 17.93
N ILE A 2 -52.23 9.60 17.07
CA ILE A 2 -52.06 9.59 15.59
C ILE A 2 -51.78 10.99 15.00
N ILE A 3 -52.43 12.03 15.51
CA ILE A 3 -52.27 13.42 15.04
C ILE A 3 -50.86 13.96 15.32
N ALA A 4 -50.25 13.57 16.45
CA ALA A 4 -48.89 13.95 16.80
C ALA A 4 -47.85 13.28 15.88
N GLN A 5 -48.06 12.01 15.50
CA GLN A 5 -47.19 11.31 14.55
C GLN A 5 -47.28 11.88 13.12
N ALA A 6 -48.48 12.26 12.67
CA ALA A 6 -48.67 12.92 11.38
C ALA A 6 -47.96 14.28 11.29
N GLN A 7 -47.96 15.06 12.39
CA GLN A 7 -47.22 16.32 12.47
C GLN A 7 -45.71 16.12 12.43
N THR A 8 -45.17 15.11 13.12
CA THR A 8 -43.73 14.79 13.06
C THR A 8 -43.29 14.33 11.67
N ILE A 9 -44.08 13.53 10.96
CA ILE A 9 -43.75 13.07 9.60
C ILE A 9 -43.77 14.25 8.62
N SER A 10 -44.79 15.11 8.70
CA SER A 10 -44.87 16.31 7.87
C SER A 10 -43.68 17.25 8.11
N GLN A 11 -43.26 17.43 9.37
CA GLN A 11 -42.09 18.25 9.71
C GLN A 11 -40.80 17.65 9.17
N SER A 12 -40.58 16.34 9.30
CA SER A 12 -39.40 15.66 8.74
C SER A 12 -39.35 15.76 7.21
N LEU A 13 -40.48 15.63 6.51
CA LEU A 13 -40.55 15.79 5.05
C LEU A 13 -40.24 17.22 4.61
N SER A 14 -40.77 18.23 5.33
CA SER A 14 -40.45 19.63 5.06
C SER A 14 -38.98 19.96 5.34
N GLN A 15 -38.38 19.37 6.38
CA GLN A 15 -36.96 19.51 6.68
C GLN A 15 -36.08 18.89 5.59
N LEU A 16 -36.38 17.66 5.14
CA LEU A 16 -35.68 17.03 4.02
C LEU A 16 -35.78 17.85 2.72
N GLY A 17 -36.95 18.40 2.42
CA GLY A 17 -37.14 19.27 1.26
C GLY A 17 -36.28 20.54 1.32
N THR A 18 -36.16 21.13 2.51
CA THR A 18 -35.35 22.34 2.73
C THR A 18 -33.85 22.02 2.64
N GLU A 19 -33.41 20.89 3.20
CA GLU A 19 -32.02 20.41 3.09
C GLU A 19 -31.62 20.13 1.64
N PHE A 20 -32.50 19.52 0.83
CA PHE A 20 -32.23 19.26 -0.57
C PHE A 20 -32.07 20.54 -1.39
N VAL A 21 -32.95 21.54 -1.18
CA VAL A 21 -32.85 22.83 -1.86
C VAL A 21 -31.58 23.57 -1.45
N ASN A 22 -31.22 23.51 -0.17
CA ASN A 22 -29.99 24.12 0.35
C ASN A 22 -28.70 23.43 -0.13
N ALA A 23 -28.78 22.18 -0.58
CA ALA A 23 -27.65 21.45 -1.15
C ALA A 23 -27.31 21.89 -2.59
N ILE A 24 -28.28 22.44 -3.35
CA ILE A 24 -28.13 22.79 -4.77
C ILE A 24 -26.90 23.68 -5.03
N PRO A 25 -26.66 24.79 -4.30
CA PRO A 25 -25.49 25.63 -4.52
C PRO A 25 -24.17 24.86 -4.33
N SER A 26 -24.09 23.98 -3.34
CA SER A 26 -22.89 23.18 -3.06
C SER A 26 -22.61 22.14 -4.15
N ILE A 27 -23.66 21.57 -4.74
CA ILE A 27 -23.55 20.63 -5.87
C ILE A 27 -23.02 21.36 -7.11
N ILE A 28 -23.52 22.57 -7.39
CA ILE A 28 -23.03 23.38 -8.51
C ILE A 28 -21.54 23.70 -8.32
N LEU A 29 -21.14 24.12 -7.11
CA LEU A 29 -19.74 24.40 -6.79
C LEU A 29 -18.86 23.14 -6.95
N PHE A 30 -19.31 21.99 -6.46
CA PHE A 30 -18.63 20.70 -6.63
C PHE A 30 -18.36 20.41 -8.11
N VAL A 31 -19.37 20.53 -8.96
CA VAL A 31 -19.25 20.27 -10.40
C VAL A 31 -18.23 21.21 -11.06
N ILE A 32 -18.27 22.50 -10.71
CA ILE A 32 -17.33 23.49 -11.25
C ILE A 32 -15.89 23.13 -10.87
N ILE A 33 -15.63 22.81 -9.61
CA ILE A 33 -14.29 22.42 -9.13
C ILE A 33 -13.80 21.19 -9.89
N VAL A 34 -14.63 20.14 -10.00
CA VAL A 34 -14.25 18.90 -10.68
C VAL A 34 -13.91 19.15 -12.15
N ILE A 35 -14.67 19.98 -12.85
CA ILE A 35 -14.41 20.31 -14.26
C ILE A 35 -13.09 21.06 -14.41
N ILE A 36 -12.87 22.11 -13.61
CA ILE A 36 -11.64 22.93 -13.69
C ILE A 36 -10.42 22.07 -13.41
N GLU A 37 -10.44 21.31 -12.32
CA GLU A 37 -9.31 20.49 -11.91
C GLU A 37 -9.04 19.32 -12.86
N TYR A 38 -10.08 18.75 -13.47
CA TYR A 38 -9.90 17.75 -14.51
C TYR A 38 -9.16 18.32 -15.72
N VAL A 39 -9.48 19.55 -16.14
CA VAL A 39 -8.77 20.24 -17.22
C VAL A 39 -7.32 20.50 -16.82
N VAL A 40 -7.07 21.00 -15.59
CA VAL A 40 -5.72 21.22 -15.06
C VAL A 40 -4.92 19.92 -15.07
N ALA A 41 -5.50 18.81 -14.59
CA ALA A 41 -4.84 17.50 -14.58
C ALA A 41 -4.41 17.04 -15.98
N GLN A 42 -5.26 17.25 -17.00
CA GLN A 42 -4.94 16.90 -18.38
C GLN A 42 -3.81 17.77 -18.94
N ILE A 43 -3.83 19.07 -18.67
CA ILE A 43 -2.79 20.01 -19.12
C ILE A 43 -1.46 19.63 -18.48
N VAL A 44 -1.41 19.50 -17.15
CA VAL A 44 -0.17 19.19 -16.41
C VAL A 44 0.40 17.84 -16.86
N ALA A 45 -0.44 16.80 -16.96
CA ALA A 45 0.02 15.50 -17.44
C ALA A 45 0.53 15.56 -18.89
N GLY A 46 -0.13 16.34 -19.75
CA GLY A 46 0.32 16.57 -21.13
C GLY A 46 1.67 17.27 -21.21
N VAL A 47 1.92 18.25 -20.34
CA VAL A 47 3.22 18.94 -20.22
C VAL A 47 4.30 17.96 -19.78
N ILE A 48 4.05 17.19 -18.72
CA ILE A 48 5.02 16.20 -18.22
C ILE A 48 5.34 15.16 -19.29
N ARG A 49 4.33 14.66 -20.02
CA ARG A 49 4.55 13.68 -21.10
C ARG A 49 5.47 14.20 -22.21
N ARG A 50 5.47 15.52 -22.47
CA ARG A 50 6.36 16.14 -23.47
C ARG A 50 7.77 16.40 -22.94
N ILE A 51 7.88 16.74 -21.65
CA ILE A 51 9.16 17.12 -21.03
C ILE A 51 9.95 15.91 -20.55
N LEU A 52 9.28 14.93 -19.94
CA LEU A 52 9.90 13.80 -19.26
C LEU A 52 10.88 13.01 -20.15
N PRO A 53 10.56 12.66 -21.41
CA PRO A 53 11.50 11.94 -22.28
C PRO A 53 12.76 12.74 -22.62
N ARG A 54 12.71 14.08 -22.55
CA ARG A 54 13.86 14.95 -22.84
C ARG A 54 14.85 15.02 -21.67
N ILE A 55 14.37 14.76 -20.45
CA ILE A 55 15.18 14.80 -19.22
C ILE A 55 15.67 13.39 -18.84
N MET A 56 14.84 12.37 -19.08
CA MET A 56 15.17 10.97 -18.81
C MET A 56 15.85 10.31 -20.01
N THR A 57 17.00 10.84 -20.43
CA THR A 57 17.86 10.25 -21.46
C THR A 57 18.97 9.41 -20.79
N GLY A 58 18.63 8.21 -20.33
CA GLY A 58 19.61 7.30 -19.74
C GLY A 58 19.11 5.85 -19.64
N PRO A 59 20.01 4.85 -19.62
CA PRO A 59 19.67 3.41 -19.65
C PRO A 59 18.99 2.89 -18.38
N SER A 60 18.75 3.76 -17.39
CA SER A 60 17.98 3.47 -16.18
C SER A 60 16.51 3.90 -16.33
N SER A 61 15.88 3.57 -17.46
CA SER A 61 14.44 3.78 -17.70
C SER A 61 13.61 2.72 -16.96
N ALA A 62 13.79 2.62 -15.64
CA ALA A 62 12.98 1.74 -14.79
C ALA A 62 11.56 2.28 -14.58
N ILE A 63 11.32 3.55 -14.93
CA ILE A 63 10.01 4.18 -14.86
C ILE A 63 9.50 4.37 -16.28
N SER A 64 8.38 3.75 -16.63
CA SER A 64 7.79 3.93 -17.94
C SER A 64 7.42 5.40 -18.15
N THR A 65 7.78 5.94 -19.31
CA THR A 65 7.57 7.35 -19.70
C THR A 65 6.10 7.76 -19.69
N ASP A 66 5.18 6.79 -19.71
CA ASP A 66 3.74 7.01 -19.57
C ASP A 66 3.21 6.81 -18.13
N LEU A 67 3.95 6.14 -17.24
CA LEU A 67 3.53 5.95 -15.85
C LEU A 67 3.61 7.23 -15.04
N VAL A 68 4.71 7.99 -15.12
CA VAL A 68 4.86 9.24 -14.36
C VAL A 68 3.77 10.27 -14.71
N PRO A 69 3.49 10.59 -15.99
CA PRO A 69 2.39 11.49 -16.33
C PRO A 69 1.03 10.95 -15.87
N GLY A 70 0.81 9.64 -15.96
CA GLY A 70 -0.43 8.99 -15.49
C GLY A 70 -0.63 9.12 -13.99
N VAL A 71 0.43 8.90 -13.20
CA VAL A 71 0.42 9.05 -11.74
C VAL A 71 0.17 10.51 -11.37
N VAL A 72 0.86 11.47 -11.98
CA VAL A 72 0.64 12.89 -11.68
C VAL A 72 -0.79 13.31 -12.00
N LYS A 73 -1.35 12.85 -13.13
CA LYS A 73 -2.76 13.07 -13.45
C LYS A 73 -3.69 12.51 -12.38
N ALA A 74 -3.47 11.28 -11.94
CA ALA A 74 -4.27 10.65 -10.91
C ALA A 74 -4.17 11.39 -9.57
N LEU A 75 -2.98 11.86 -9.19
CA LEU A 75 -2.77 12.65 -7.97
C LEU A 75 -3.55 13.95 -8.00
N ILE A 76 -3.48 14.71 -9.09
CA ILE A 76 -4.22 15.97 -9.23
C ILE A 76 -5.72 15.69 -9.12
N ILE A 77 -6.23 14.66 -9.81
CA ILE A 77 -7.66 14.30 -9.75
C ILE A 77 -8.09 13.89 -8.35
N LEU A 78 -7.30 13.07 -7.64
CA LEU A 78 -7.63 12.63 -6.29
C LEU A 78 -7.66 13.80 -5.29
N LEU A 79 -6.67 14.71 -5.37
CA LEU A 79 -6.62 15.90 -4.53
C LEU A 79 -7.76 16.88 -4.87
N ALA A 80 -8.08 17.03 -6.15
CA ALA A 80 -9.21 17.81 -6.61
C ALA A 80 -10.53 17.28 -6.08
N LEU A 81 -10.73 15.96 -6.15
CA LEU A 81 -11.92 15.31 -5.58
C LEU A 81 -11.98 15.48 -4.07
N ALA A 82 -10.84 15.43 -3.36
CA ALA A 82 -10.81 15.70 -1.92
C ALA A 82 -11.36 17.09 -1.60
N VAL A 83 -10.90 18.11 -2.33
CA VAL A 83 -11.37 19.49 -2.17
C VAL A 83 -12.84 19.62 -2.59
N ALA A 84 -13.23 19.05 -3.73
CA ALA A 84 -14.60 19.11 -4.22
C ALA A 84 -15.59 18.46 -3.22
N PHE A 85 -15.27 17.27 -2.69
CA PHE A 85 -16.11 16.63 -1.68
C PHE A 85 -16.16 17.42 -0.37
N SER A 86 -15.09 18.13 0.01
CA SER A 86 -15.08 18.94 1.23
C SER A 86 -16.05 20.12 1.21
N VAL A 87 -16.43 20.62 0.03
CA VAL A 87 -17.38 21.73 -0.12
C VAL A 87 -18.82 21.27 -0.30
N LEU A 88 -19.05 19.96 -0.45
CA LEU A 88 -20.37 19.40 -0.70
C LEU A 88 -21.17 19.32 0.61
N ASN A 89 -22.36 19.93 0.65
CA ASN A 89 -23.24 19.90 1.81
C ASN A 89 -24.55 19.18 1.47
N LEU A 90 -24.67 17.94 1.91
CA LEU A 90 -25.83 17.06 1.69
C LEU A 90 -26.61 16.80 2.99
N GLY A 91 -26.61 17.75 3.93
CA GLY A 91 -27.26 17.59 5.23
C GLY A 91 -26.61 16.46 6.05
N PRO A 92 -27.38 15.44 6.52
CA PRO A 92 -26.83 14.32 7.29
C PRO A 92 -25.74 13.53 6.55
N ALA A 93 -25.78 13.47 5.22
CA ALA A 93 -24.80 12.73 4.42
C ALA A 93 -23.43 13.43 4.32
N THR A 94 -23.33 14.71 4.70
CA THR A 94 -22.08 15.48 4.69
C THR A 94 -20.97 14.82 5.51
N VAL A 95 -21.31 14.13 6.61
CA VAL A 95 -20.34 13.42 7.45
C VAL A 95 -19.63 12.32 6.66
N TYR A 96 -20.38 11.50 5.91
CA TYR A 96 -19.79 10.42 5.12
C TYR A 96 -18.96 10.94 3.94
N ILE A 97 -19.43 12.01 3.28
CA ILE A 97 -18.69 12.64 2.19
C ILE A 97 -17.39 13.29 2.71
N ALA A 98 -17.41 13.88 3.91
CA ALA A 98 -16.22 14.44 4.52
C ALA A 98 -15.17 13.36 4.85
N GLU A 99 -15.57 12.16 5.25
CA GLU A 99 -14.65 11.04 5.43
C GLU A 99 -14.03 10.59 4.09
N VAL A 100 -14.82 10.52 3.01
CA VAL A 100 -14.29 10.26 1.66
C VAL A 100 -13.29 11.35 1.25
N ALA A 101 -13.60 12.62 1.52
CA ALA A 101 -12.71 13.74 1.22
C ALA A 101 -11.36 13.62 1.95
N ARG A 102 -11.35 13.14 3.20
CA ARG A 102 -10.12 12.92 3.98
C ARG A 102 -9.35 11.68 3.53
N TYR A 103 -10.03 10.68 2.96
CA TYR A 103 -9.41 9.46 2.43
C TYR A 103 -8.58 9.70 1.17
N LEU A 104 -9.10 10.50 0.24
CA LEU A 104 -8.49 10.68 -1.09
C LEU A 104 -7.03 11.18 -1.07
N PRO A 105 -6.61 12.13 -0.21
CA PRO A 105 -5.20 12.52 -0.10
C PRO A 105 -4.29 11.39 0.40
N ALA A 106 -4.76 10.55 1.32
CA ALA A 106 -4.00 9.40 1.81
C ALA A 106 -3.81 8.35 0.70
N LEU A 107 -4.85 8.12 -0.12
CA LEU A 107 -4.78 7.27 -1.30
C LEU A 107 -3.80 7.82 -2.34
N ALA A 108 -3.85 9.12 -2.61
CA ALA A 108 -2.89 9.80 -3.47
C ALA A 108 -1.44 9.59 -2.98
N GLY A 109 -1.20 9.80 -1.69
CA GLY A 109 0.11 9.55 -1.07
C GLY A 109 0.59 8.10 -1.24
N ALA A 110 -0.30 7.12 -1.08
CA ALA A 110 0.03 5.71 -1.26
C ALA A 110 0.38 5.38 -2.73
N ILE A 111 -0.37 5.89 -3.71
CA ILE A 111 -0.05 5.69 -5.14
C ILE A 111 1.31 6.31 -5.47
N LEU A 112 1.60 7.51 -4.96
CA LEU A 112 2.88 8.18 -5.15
C LEU A 112 4.02 7.34 -4.55
N LEU A 113 3.87 6.85 -3.32
CA LEU A 113 4.85 5.99 -2.67
C LEU A 113 5.11 4.70 -3.45
N LEU A 114 4.07 4.03 -3.94
CA LEU A 114 4.22 2.79 -4.70
C LEU A 114 4.91 3.02 -6.05
N THR A 115 4.64 4.15 -6.70
CA THR A 115 5.16 4.41 -8.05
C THR A 115 6.56 5.03 -8.00
N LEU A 116 6.72 6.14 -7.29
CA LEU A 116 7.99 6.83 -7.16
C LEU A 116 8.89 6.19 -6.12
N GLY A 117 8.35 5.76 -4.98
CA GLY A 117 9.15 5.14 -3.92
C GLY A 117 9.83 3.86 -4.39
N LEU A 118 9.10 2.93 -5.02
CA LEU A 118 9.70 1.70 -5.56
C LEU A 118 10.74 2.01 -6.66
N SER A 119 10.48 3.02 -7.49
CA SER A 119 11.43 3.45 -8.53
C SER A 119 12.73 4.03 -7.93
N LEU A 120 12.61 4.84 -6.88
CA LEU A 120 13.77 5.40 -6.17
C LEU A 120 14.63 4.31 -5.54
N VAL A 121 14.02 3.25 -4.99
CA VAL A 121 14.78 2.10 -4.47
C VAL A 121 15.64 1.46 -5.54
N ASN A 122 15.11 1.26 -6.75
CA ASN A 122 15.93 0.72 -7.85
C ASN A 122 17.12 1.61 -8.16
N ILE A 123 16.90 2.92 -8.30
CA ILE A 123 17.95 3.89 -8.60
C ILE A 123 19.04 3.86 -7.53
N VAL A 124 18.65 3.89 -6.25
CA VAL A 124 19.59 3.89 -5.13
C VAL A 124 20.39 2.58 -5.08
N ILE A 125 19.72 1.43 -5.16
CA ILE A 125 20.38 0.13 -5.10
C ILE A 125 21.30 -0.08 -6.31
N ASP A 126 20.85 0.28 -7.51
CA ASP A 126 21.67 0.18 -8.74
C ASP A 126 22.89 1.10 -8.66
N TYR A 127 22.74 2.30 -8.11
CA TYR A 127 23.85 3.23 -7.88
C TYR A 127 24.88 2.65 -6.89
N MET A 128 24.42 2.11 -5.76
CA MET A 128 25.30 1.49 -4.77
C MET A 128 26.05 0.28 -5.34
N MET A 129 25.37 -0.59 -6.10
CA MET A 129 26.00 -1.74 -6.75
C MET A 129 27.09 -1.32 -7.76
N LYS A 130 26.82 -0.27 -8.56
CA LYS A 130 27.82 0.29 -9.49
C LYS A 130 29.05 0.83 -8.76
N GLN A 131 28.84 1.51 -7.63
CA GLN A 131 29.95 2.08 -6.85
C GLN A 131 30.82 1.00 -6.20
N MET A 132 30.24 -0.13 -5.80
CA MET A 132 30.98 -1.20 -5.14
C MET A 132 31.79 -2.07 -6.12
N ASN A 133 31.51 -2.02 -7.43
CA ASN A 133 32.25 -2.69 -8.53
C ASN A 133 32.67 -4.15 -8.24
N THR A 134 31.94 -4.84 -7.38
CA THR A 134 32.24 -6.21 -6.98
C THR A 134 31.30 -7.14 -7.73
N GLY A 135 31.86 -7.92 -8.65
CA GLY A 135 31.19 -9.08 -9.24
C GLY A 135 30.96 -10.23 -8.24
N ASP A 136 31.13 -9.97 -6.94
CA ASP A 136 30.97 -10.93 -5.86
C ASP A 136 29.49 -11.34 -5.70
N PRO A 137 29.15 -12.63 -5.88
CA PRO A 137 27.81 -13.15 -5.63
C PRO A 137 27.29 -12.85 -4.22
N PHE A 138 28.16 -12.74 -3.20
CA PHE A 138 27.80 -12.36 -1.83
C PHE A 138 27.17 -10.97 -1.76
N VAL A 139 27.86 -9.97 -2.31
CA VAL A 139 27.40 -8.58 -2.35
C VAL A 139 26.09 -8.45 -3.14
N GLN A 140 25.96 -9.16 -4.25
CA GLN A 140 24.72 -9.15 -5.05
C GLN A 140 23.51 -9.65 -4.24
N THR A 141 23.66 -10.68 -3.42
CA THR A 141 22.56 -11.13 -2.57
C THR A 141 22.23 -10.12 -1.47
N ILE A 142 23.23 -9.49 -0.84
CA ILE A 142 22.96 -8.44 0.16
C ILE A 142 22.10 -7.34 -0.47
N PHE A 143 22.43 -6.89 -1.67
CA PHE A 143 21.63 -5.88 -2.38
C PHE A 143 20.25 -6.38 -2.82
N ALA A 144 20.13 -7.65 -3.21
CA ALA A 144 18.83 -8.24 -3.54
C ALA A 144 17.90 -8.28 -2.31
N VAL A 145 18.42 -8.68 -1.15
CA VAL A 145 17.67 -8.69 0.12
C VAL A 145 17.35 -7.27 0.56
N LEU A 146 18.30 -6.34 0.46
CA LEU A 146 18.08 -4.94 0.80
C LEU A 146 16.99 -4.32 -0.10
N ARG A 147 17.04 -4.56 -1.41
CA ARG A 147 15.99 -4.12 -2.35
C ARG A 147 14.63 -4.67 -1.96
N PHE A 148 14.55 -5.98 -1.71
CA PHE A 148 13.31 -6.63 -1.29
C PHE A 148 12.80 -6.07 0.05
N GLY A 149 13.68 -5.86 1.03
CA GLY A 149 13.35 -5.28 2.34
C GLY A 149 12.84 -3.84 2.26
N ILE A 150 13.40 -3.01 1.39
CA ILE A 150 12.90 -1.63 1.23
C ILE A 150 11.57 -1.61 0.47
N TYR A 151 11.39 -2.45 -0.54
CA TYR A 151 10.08 -2.62 -1.22
C TYR A 151 8.99 -3.03 -0.24
N ALA A 152 9.30 -4.02 0.59
CA ALA A 152 8.48 -4.49 1.69
C ALA A 152 8.00 -3.33 2.59
N VAL A 153 8.91 -2.47 3.02
CA VAL A 153 8.59 -1.29 3.85
C VAL A 153 7.69 -0.32 3.10
N ILE A 154 8.02 0.03 1.84
CA ILE A 154 7.23 0.97 1.03
C ILE A 154 5.80 0.47 0.83
N ILE A 155 5.64 -0.81 0.47
CA ILE A 155 4.34 -1.44 0.28
C ILE A 155 3.54 -1.42 1.58
N THR A 156 4.18 -1.73 2.72
CA THR A 156 3.53 -1.72 4.02
C THR A 156 3.05 -0.32 4.41
N VAL A 157 3.88 0.70 4.22
CA VAL A 157 3.53 2.09 4.51
C VAL A 157 2.37 2.54 3.59
N ALA A 158 2.44 2.24 2.30
CA ALA A 158 1.38 2.56 1.35
C ALA A 158 0.05 1.86 1.70
N ALA A 159 0.09 0.57 2.06
CA ALA A 159 -1.08 -0.18 2.50
C ALA A 159 -1.65 0.36 3.82
N THR A 160 -0.79 0.84 4.73
CA THR A 160 -1.24 1.47 5.98
C THR A 160 -1.96 2.78 5.71
N LEU A 161 -1.40 3.64 4.85
CA LEU A 161 -2.00 4.92 4.46
C LEU A 161 -3.33 4.74 3.72
N ALA A 162 -3.40 3.81 2.78
CA ALA A 162 -4.57 3.63 1.93
C ALA A 162 -5.65 2.70 2.52
N ILE A 163 -5.28 1.71 3.33
CA ILE A 163 -6.22 0.66 3.75
C ILE A 163 -6.34 0.65 5.26
N PHE A 164 -5.26 0.38 5.98
CA PHE A 164 -5.37 0.04 7.40
C PHE A 164 -5.72 1.23 8.30
N TYR A 165 -5.32 2.45 7.92
CA TYR A 165 -5.74 3.66 8.62
C TYR A 165 -7.26 3.88 8.53
N TRP A 166 -7.86 3.53 7.40
CA TRP A 166 -9.28 3.75 7.11
C TRP A 166 -10.18 2.57 7.48
N ILE A 167 -9.61 1.37 7.59
CA ILE A 167 -10.32 0.14 7.94
C ILE A 167 -9.66 -0.48 9.18
N PRO A 168 -10.01 -0.01 10.40
CA PRO A 168 -9.40 -0.49 11.65
C PRO A 168 -9.62 -1.98 11.93
N SER A 169 -10.62 -2.58 11.27
CA SER A 169 -10.96 -4.01 11.38
C SER A 169 -9.88 -4.94 10.82
N ILE A 170 -8.94 -4.42 10.02
CA ILE A 170 -7.82 -5.20 9.47
C ILE A 170 -6.53 -4.77 10.15
N SER A 171 -5.90 -5.71 10.88
CA SER A 171 -4.64 -5.49 11.57
C SER A 171 -3.50 -5.26 10.56
N PRO A 172 -2.80 -4.10 10.58
CA PRO A 172 -1.63 -3.85 9.73
C PRO A 172 -0.49 -4.86 9.99
N TYR A 173 -0.44 -5.40 11.21
CA TYR A 173 0.63 -6.29 11.67
C TYR A 173 0.72 -7.57 10.85
N LEU A 174 -0.40 -8.12 10.36
CA LEU A 174 -0.35 -9.34 9.55
C LEU A 174 0.42 -9.17 8.25
N PHE A 175 0.23 -8.05 7.56
CA PHE A 175 0.97 -7.76 6.35
C PHE A 175 2.45 -7.48 6.64
N TYR A 176 2.72 -6.72 7.70
CA TYR A 176 4.08 -6.41 8.14
C TYR A 176 4.86 -7.67 8.54
N ASP A 177 4.28 -8.54 9.36
CA ASP A 177 4.95 -9.72 9.91
C ASP A 177 5.23 -10.77 8.83
N ILE A 178 4.31 -10.96 7.87
CA ILE A 178 4.51 -11.87 6.71
C ILE A 178 5.67 -11.38 5.84
N ILE A 179 5.69 -10.08 5.55
CA ILE A 179 6.73 -9.48 4.72
C ILE A 179 8.08 -9.55 5.44
N LEU A 180 8.13 -9.19 6.72
CA LEU A 180 9.34 -9.22 7.54
C LEU A 180 9.89 -10.65 7.65
N ALA A 181 9.04 -11.64 7.94
CA ALA A 181 9.43 -13.04 8.00
C ALA A 181 9.98 -13.54 6.65
N SER A 182 9.40 -13.10 5.53
CA SER A 182 9.88 -13.44 4.19
C SER A 182 11.29 -12.89 3.91
N VAL A 183 11.55 -11.63 4.31
CA VAL A 183 12.89 -11.00 4.18
C VAL A 183 13.93 -11.76 5.02
N ILE A 184 13.57 -12.09 6.27
CA ILE A 184 14.45 -12.81 7.19
C ILE A 184 14.78 -14.20 6.65
N LEU A 185 13.78 -14.95 6.14
CA LEU A 185 14.00 -16.27 5.55
C LEU A 185 14.92 -16.20 4.33
N MET A 186 14.69 -15.23 3.43
CA MET A 186 15.52 -15.06 2.24
C MET A 186 16.99 -14.81 2.61
N PHE A 187 17.23 -13.92 3.59
CA PHE A 187 18.58 -13.62 4.07
C PHE A 187 19.23 -14.83 4.73
N ALA A 188 18.49 -15.49 5.61
CA ALA A 188 18.96 -16.62 6.37
C ALA A 188 19.33 -17.82 5.49
N PHE A 189 18.48 -18.15 4.50
CA PHE A 189 18.76 -19.22 3.55
C PHE A 189 19.98 -18.90 2.70
N THR A 190 20.11 -17.66 2.22
CA THR A 190 21.27 -17.33 1.39
C THR A 190 22.60 -17.36 2.15
N ILE A 191 22.63 -16.85 3.40
CA ILE A 191 23.84 -16.92 4.22
C ILE A 191 24.21 -18.37 4.51
N THR A 192 23.22 -19.19 4.86
CA THR A 192 23.42 -20.61 5.14
C THR A 192 23.98 -21.33 3.92
N ASP A 193 23.40 -21.10 2.74
CA ASP A 193 23.90 -21.72 1.51
C ASP A 193 25.36 -21.37 1.23
N LYS A 194 25.74 -20.09 1.35
CA LYS A 194 27.11 -19.64 1.10
C LYS A 194 28.11 -20.10 2.15
N ALA A 195 27.72 -20.05 3.43
CA ALA A 195 28.58 -20.52 4.52
C ALA A 195 28.95 -22.00 4.33
N PHE A 196 27.95 -22.82 4.01
CA PHE A 196 28.17 -24.26 3.80
C PHE A 196 28.80 -24.59 2.45
N GLU A 197 28.55 -23.80 1.39
CA GLU A 197 29.30 -23.94 0.13
C GLU A 197 30.79 -23.66 0.33
N SER A 198 31.14 -22.64 1.13
CA SER A 198 32.54 -22.35 1.50
C SER A 198 33.17 -23.52 2.25
N ILE A 199 32.47 -24.12 3.21
CA ILE A 199 32.98 -25.26 4.00
C ILE A 199 33.16 -26.49 3.12
N SER A 200 32.18 -26.81 2.26
CA SER A 200 32.25 -27.97 1.37
C SER A 200 33.36 -27.86 0.32
N ARG A 201 33.75 -26.64 -0.06
CA ARG A 201 34.91 -26.40 -0.94
C ARG A 201 36.25 -26.56 -0.21
N SER A 202 36.30 -26.27 1.09
CA SER A 202 37.52 -26.37 1.90
C SER A 202 37.80 -27.79 2.40
N ASP A 203 36.76 -28.61 2.63
CA ASP A 203 36.91 -30.01 3.02
C ASP A 203 35.88 -30.92 2.31
N PRO A 204 36.30 -31.71 1.30
CA PRO A 204 35.42 -32.63 0.57
C PRO A 204 34.79 -33.73 1.43
N ASN A 205 35.41 -34.07 2.58
CA ASN A 205 34.89 -35.09 3.50
C ASN A 205 33.80 -34.52 4.42
N ALA A 206 33.63 -33.20 4.48
CA ALA A 206 32.60 -32.55 5.28
C ALA A 206 31.22 -32.53 4.61
N THR A 207 31.04 -33.13 3.42
CA THR A 207 29.79 -33.08 2.64
C THR A 207 28.57 -33.58 3.42
N THR A 208 28.71 -34.65 4.21
CA THR A 208 27.62 -35.16 5.07
C THR A 208 27.29 -34.21 6.22
N LEU A 209 28.31 -33.62 6.86
CA LEU A 209 28.16 -32.66 7.95
C LEU A 209 27.54 -31.34 7.46
N THR A 210 27.92 -30.92 6.26
CA THR A 210 27.42 -29.73 5.57
C THR A 210 25.91 -29.86 5.28
N SER A 211 25.46 -31.03 4.82
CA SER A 211 24.05 -31.29 4.52
C SER A 211 23.18 -31.29 5.79
N TYR A 212 23.65 -31.94 6.86
CA TYR A 212 22.98 -31.91 8.16
C TYR A 212 22.93 -30.51 8.77
N GLY A 213 24.04 -29.76 8.68
CA GLY A 213 24.11 -28.39 9.18
C GLY A 213 23.14 -27.44 8.46
N LYS A 214 23.03 -27.56 7.12
CA LYS A 214 22.03 -26.81 6.33
C LYS A 214 20.61 -27.12 6.81
N PHE A 215 20.27 -28.39 6.98
CA PHE A 215 18.93 -28.81 7.41
C PHE A 215 18.55 -28.23 8.79
N VAL A 216 19.47 -28.30 9.76
CA VAL A 216 19.24 -27.77 11.11
C VAL A 216 19.04 -26.25 11.06
N LEU A 217 19.91 -25.52 10.36
CA LEU A 217 19.78 -24.06 10.26
C LEU A 217 18.50 -23.64 9.54
N TYR A 218 18.13 -24.30 8.44
CA TYR A 218 16.85 -24.04 7.76
C TYR A 218 15.66 -24.25 8.67
N THR A 219 15.68 -25.33 9.46
CA THR A 219 14.61 -25.61 10.43
C THR A 219 14.50 -24.50 11.48
N ILE A 220 15.62 -24.03 12.03
CA ILE A 220 15.64 -22.92 13.00
C ILE A 220 15.08 -21.64 12.38
N PHE A 221 15.52 -21.28 11.17
CA PHE A 221 15.04 -20.06 10.52
C PHE A 221 13.55 -20.11 10.15
N ILE A 222 13.05 -21.27 9.73
CA ILE A 222 11.61 -21.48 9.51
C ILE A 222 10.84 -21.32 10.81
N LEU A 223 11.32 -21.87 11.92
CA LEU A 223 10.68 -21.70 13.23
C LEU A 223 10.65 -20.23 13.67
N ILE A 224 11.73 -19.48 13.45
CA ILE A 224 11.77 -18.03 13.72
C ILE A 224 10.73 -17.29 12.86
N ALA A 225 10.65 -17.60 11.57
CA ALA A 225 9.69 -16.96 10.66
C ALA A 225 8.23 -17.26 11.04
N VAL A 226 7.93 -18.52 11.40
CA VAL A 226 6.61 -18.90 11.91
C VAL A 226 6.31 -18.17 13.22
N ALA A 227 7.28 -18.05 14.12
CA ALA A 227 7.11 -17.30 15.38
C ALA A 227 6.77 -15.82 15.12
N ILE A 228 7.46 -15.16 14.19
CA ILE A 228 7.20 -13.76 13.81
C ILE A 228 5.78 -13.61 13.23
N ILE A 229 5.39 -14.47 12.28
CA ILE A 229 4.05 -14.41 11.65
C ILE A 229 2.93 -14.68 12.66
N THR A 230 3.19 -15.52 13.66
CA THR A 230 2.19 -15.93 14.66
C THR A 230 2.15 -15.04 15.90
N GLN A 231 3.21 -14.25 16.16
CA GLN A 231 3.30 -13.29 17.27
C GLN A 231 2.10 -12.33 17.42
N PRO A 232 1.51 -11.74 16.36
CA PRO A 232 0.34 -10.86 16.51
C PRO A 232 -0.93 -11.60 16.95
N PHE A 233 -0.93 -12.94 16.94
CA PHE A 233 -2.05 -13.76 17.41
C PHE A 233 -1.77 -14.23 18.84
N ALA A 234 -2.10 -13.40 19.82
CA ALA A 234 -1.98 -13.74 21.24
C ALA A 234 -2.72 -15.04 21.63
N ASN A 235 -3.71 -15.49 20.83
CA ASN A 235 -4.45 -16.74 21.03
C ASN A 235 -4.71 -17.46 19.69
N VAL A 236 -4.43 -18.77 19.62
CA VAL A 236 -4.70 -19.65 18.45
C VAL A 236 -6.19 -19.66 18.07
N SER A 237 -7.09 -19.40 19.02
CA SER A 237 -8.52 -19.23 18.79
C SER A 237 -8.88 -18.00 17.92
N GLY A 238 -8.07 -16.94 17.96
CA GLY A 238 -8.25 -15.74 17.13
C GLY A 238 -7.91 -15.97 15.65
N VAL A 239 -6.97 -16.88 15.37
CA VAL A 239 -6.63 -17.31 14.00
C VAL A 239 -7.80 -18.08 13.38
N LEU A 240 -8.35 -19.05 14.12
CA LEU A 240 -9.49 -19.88 13.67
C LEU A 240 -10.76 -19.04 13.45
N GLN A 241 -11.05 -18.07 14.32
CA GLN A 241 -12.23 -17.21 14.16
C GLN A 241 -12.13 -16.30 12.93
N ARG A 242 -10.94 -15.78 12.58
CA ARG A 242 -10.76 -14.92 11.40
C ARG A 242 -10.65 -15.69 10.09
N VAL A 243 -10.03 -16.89 10.10
CA VAL A 243 -10.06 -17.82 8.95
C VAL A 243 -11.49 -18.35 8.71
N SER A 244 -12.27 -18.58 9.78
CA SER A 244 -13.71 -18.89 9.66
C SER A 244 -14.56 -17.67 9.28
N GLY A 245 -14.08 -16.46 9.56
CA GLY A 245 -14.75 -15.18 9.30
C GLY A 245 -14.85 -14.83 7.82
N ALA A 246 -13.99 -15.40 6.97
CA ALA A 246 -14.13 -15.33 5.52
C ALA A 246 -15.41 -16.01 4.99
N ARG A 247 -16.12 -16.79 5.83
CA ARG A 247 -17.40 -17.44 5.50
C ARG A 247 -18.63 -16.85 6.19
N LYS A 248 -18.52 -15.67 6.84
CA LYS A 248 -19.68 -14.95 7.42
C LYS A 248 -20.11 -13.72 6.62
N ILE A 249 -19.91 -13.72 5.30
CA ILE A 249 -20.65 -12.85 4.37
C ILE A 249 -21.80 -13.68 3.77
N GLN A 250 -22.76 -14.03 4.61
CA GLN A 250 -24.12 -14.43 4.28
C GLN A 250 -24.82 -14.66 5.62
N LEU A 251 -26.02 -14.08 5.78
CA LEU A 251 -26.92 -14.24 6.91
C LEU A 251 -26.78 -13.25 8.09
N ILE A 252 -27.00 -11.95 7.83
CA ILE A 252 -27.90 -11.11 8.64
C ILE A 252 -28.57 -10.08 7.69
N ILE A 253 -29.56 -10.54 6.93
CA ILE A 253 -30.71 -9.74 6.49
C ILE A 253 -31.93 -10.63 6.77
N ILE A 254 -32.43 -10.57 8.00
CA ILE A 254 -33.85 -10.62 8.38
C ILE A 254 -33.96 -9.82 9.69
#